data_AF-A0A3D0PFC0-F1
#
_entry.id   AF-A0A3D0PFC0-F1
#
_cell.length_a   1.000
_cell.length_b   1.000
_cell.length_c   1.000
_cell.angle_alpha   90.00
_cell.angle_beta   90.00
_cell.angle_gamma   90.00
#
_symmetry.space_group_name_H-M   'P 1'
#
loop_
_entity.id
_entity.type
_entity.pdbx_description
1 polymer ?
#
loop_
_entity_poly.entity_id
_entity_poly.type
_entity_poly.pdbx_seq_one_letter_code
_entity_poly.pdbx_strand_id
1 'polypeptide(L)'
;ERIGFLGVFYKRDPRLFLRNLPTDERSELLASLERSYRDVLLSYFRDPPAANQAIESFVNTAFFCDLAITRAVEIHMKLIDGWSKQLALEGHKSDFLQDYRLALLDVMAHLCEMYRRSIPPESVGAGARASAGSAVAQQEESPS
;
A
#
# COMPACT_ATOMS: atom_id res chain seq x y z
N GLU A 1 19.58 -3.84 6.64
CA GLU A 1 18.57 -4.82 7.12
C GLU A 1 17.44 -4.08 7.82
N ARG A 2 16.22 -4.07 7.27
CA ARG A 2 15.05 -3.40 7.86
C ARG A 2 13.77 -4.23 7.63
N ILE A 3 13.80 -5.51 7.98
CA ILE A 3 12.58 -6.33 7.99
C ILE A 3 12.50 -7.07 9.33
N GLY A 4 12.28 -6.29 10.40
CA GLY A 4 11.97 -6.84 11.72
C GLY A 4 10.53 -7.34 11.74
N PHE A 5 10.38 -8.64 11.95
CA PHE A 5 9.11 -9.33 12.21
C PHE A 5 8.48 -8.81 13.50
N LEU A 6 7.46 -7.96 13.38
CA LEU A 6 6.45 -7.78 14.43
C LEU A 6 5.12 -7.51 13.73
N GLY A 7 4.26 -8.52 13.68
CA GLY A 7 2.93 -8.43 13.08
C GLY A 7 2.05 -7.46 13.87
N VAL A 8 2.14 -6.17 13.55
CA VAL A 8 1.14 -5.18 13.95
C VAL A 8 -0.04 -5.37 13.00
N PHE A 9 -1.03 -6.14 13.43
CA PHE A 9 -2.28 -6.22 12.71
C PHE A 9 -2.97 -4.87 12.78
N TYR A 10 -3.08 -4.19 11.64
CA TYR A 10 -3.81 -2.94 11.56
C TYR A 10 -5.30 -3.21 11.71
N LYS A 11 -5.85 -2.93 12.90
CA LYS A 11 -7.30 -2.90 13.12
C LYS A 11 -7.85 -1.63 12.48
N ARG A 12 -8.25 -1.73 11.21
CA ARG A 12 -8.88 -0.63 10.46
C ARG A 12 -10.31 -0.42 10.93
N ASP A 13 -10.75 0.83 11.05
CA ASP A 13 -12.15 1.17 11.37
C ASP A 13 -12.97 1.25 10.08
N PRO A 14 -13.96 0.35 9.87
CA PRO A 14 -14.77 0.36 8.65
C PRO A 14 -15.55 1.66 8.42
N ARG A 15 -15.81 2.44 9.47
CA ARG A 15 -16.52 3.73 9.36
C ARG A 15 -15.71 4.79 8.61
N LEU A 16 -14.38 4.65 8.61
CA LEU A 16 -13.46 5.57 7.94
C LEU A 16 -13.15 5.15 6.49
N PHE A 17 -13.75 4.07 6.01
CA PHE A 17 -13.57 3.63 4.63
C PHE A 17 -14.22 4.61 3.66
N LEU A 18 -13.54 4.88 2.55
CA LEU A 18 -13.99 5.84 1.53
C LEU A 18 -15.43 5.57 1.04
N ARG A 19 -15.85 4.30 1.01
CA ARG A 19 -17.20 3.87 0.61
C ARG A 19 -18.30 4.17 1.63
N ASN A 20 -17.94 4.38 2.90
CA ASN A 20 -18.88 4.56 4.00
C ASN A 20 -18.98 6.02 4.47
N LEU A 21 -18.10 6.90 3.98
CA LEU A 21 -18.09 8.32 4.32
C LEU A 21 -19.20 9.08 3.58
N PRO A 22 -19.78 10.13 4.21
CA PRO A 22 -20.67 11.05 3.54
C PRO A 22 -19.94 11.80 2.42
N THR A 23 -20.70 12.32 1.45
CA THR A 23 -20.16 12.90 0.21
C THR A 23 -19.15 14.02 0.45
N ASP A 24 -19.38 14.86 1.46
CA ASP A 24 -18.54 16.01 1.78
C ASP A 24 -17.18 15.56 2.36
N GLU A 25 -17.20 14.71 3.39
CA GLU A 25 -16.00 14.12 3.99
C GLU A 25 -15.21 13.27 2.98
N ARG A 26 -15.91 12.57 2.08
CA ARG A 26 -15.27 11.82 0.99
C ARG A 26 -14.52 12.76 0.05
N SER A 27 -15.11 13.88 -0.32
CA SER A 27 -14.46 14.87 -1.19
C SER A 27 -13.24 15.49 -0.51
N GLU A 28 -13.34 15.81 0.79
CA GLU A 28 -12.23 16.35 1.57
C GLU A 28 -11.07 15.34 1.68
N LEU A 29 -11.37 14.07 1.94
CA LEU A 29 -10.37 13.01 1.99
C LEU A 29 -9.68 12.81 0.64
N LEU A 30 -10.42 12.82 -0.47
CA LEU A 30 -9.83 12.74 -1.80
C LEU A 30 -8.93 13.94 -2.09
N ALA A 31 -9.36 15.16 -1.74
CA ALA A 31 -8.52 16.35 -1.89
C ALA A 31 -7.26 16.30 -1.00
N SER A 32 -7.35 15.69 0.19
CA SER A 32 -6.19 15.42 1.05
C SER A 32 -5.22 14.44 0.41
N LEU A 33 -5.73 13.32 -0.13
CA LEU A 33 -4.92 12.32 -0.84
C LEU A 33 -4.23 12.92 -2.07
N GLU A 34 -4.93 13.74 -2.85
CA GLU A 34 -4.35 14.45 -4.00
C GLU A 34 -3.23 15.41 -3.58
N ARG A 35 -3.41 16.17 -2.49
CA ARG A 35 -2.35 17.04 -1.94
C ARG A 35 -1.14 16.23 -1.48
N SER A 36 -1.37 15.16 -0.71
CA SER A 36 -0.30 14.30 -0.23
C SER A 36 0.47 13.63 -1.38
N TYR A 37 -0.24 13.18 -2.43
CA TYR A 37 0.40 12.61 -3.61
C TYR A 37 1.18 13.65 -4.41
N ARG A 38 0.69 14.90 -4.47
CA ARG A 38 1.44 16.02 -5.06
C ARG A 38 2.77 16.23 -4.34
N ASP A 39 2.78 16.14 -3.01
CA ASP A 39 4.00 16.28 -2.20
C ASP A 39 5.00 15.14 -2.48
N VAL A 40 4.51 13.91 -2.70
CA VAL A 40 5.35 12.79 -3.16
C VAL A 40 6.06 13.17 -4.46
N LEU A 41 5.30 13.59 -5.48
CA LEU A 41 5.88 13.91 -6.78
C LEU A 41 6.85 15.10 -6.72
N LEU A 42 6.55 16.13 -5.93
CA LEU A 42 7.43 17.32 -5.81
C LEU A 42 8.73 17.04 -5.06
N SER A 43 8.74 16.07 -4.14
CA SER A 43 9.93 15.69 -3.37
C SER A 43 10.73 14.55 -4.00
N TYR A 44 10.10 13.69 -4.82
CA TYR A 44 10.65 12.41 -5.28
C TYR A 44 12.09 12.48 -5.84
N PHE A 45 12.35 13.38 -6.79
CA PHE A 45 13.68 13.52 -7.40
C PHE A 45 14.57 14.55 -6.69
N ARG A 46 14.03 15.32 -5.74
CA ARG A 46 14.72 16.46 -5.12
C ARG A 46 15.33 16.12 -3.77
N ASP A 47 14.61 15.36 -2.94
CA ASP A 47 14.96 15.09 -1.55
C ASP A 47 14.50 13.69 -1.16
N PRO A 48 15.38 12.67 -1.20
CA PRO A 48 15.01 11.28 -0.91
C PRO A 48 14.43 11.06 0.51
N PRO A 49 14.97 11.66 1.59
CA PRO A 49 14.32 11.64 2.89
C PRO A 49 12.89 12.18 2.89
N ALA A 50 12.65 13.36 2.29
CA ALA A 50 11.32 13.96 2.23
C ALA A 50 10.35 13.12 1.37
N ALA A 51 10.85 12.55 0.27
CA ALA A 51 10.08 11.66 -0.60
C ALA A 51 9.60 10.42 0.13
N ASN A 52 10.48 9.77 0.89
CA ASN A 52 10.11 8.61 1.70
C ASN A 52 9.02 8.96 2.72
N GLN A 53 9.14 10.09 3.41
CA GLN A 53 8.14 10.54 4.36
C GLN A 53 6.79 10.85 3.68
N ALA A 54 6.81 11.48 2.51
CA ALA A 54 5.61 11.76 1.74
C ALA A 54 4.93 10.47 1.26
N ILE A 55 5.71 9.47 0.80
CA ILE A 55 5.21 8.16 0.40
C ILE A 55 4.56 7.47 1.60
N GLU A 56 5.24 7.40 2.74
CA GLU A 56 4.70 6.80 3.96
C GLU A 56 3.39 7.48 4.39
N SER A 57 3.33 8.82 4.37
CA SER A 57 2.14 9.59 4.72
C SER A 57 0.96 9.30 3.79
N PHE A 58 1.19 9.31 2.48
CA PHE A 58 0.18 8.99 1.48
C PHE A 58 -0.33 7.56 1.66
N VAL A 59 0.59 6.60 1.75
CA VAL A 59 0.27 5.16 1.81
C VAL A 59 -0.48 4.82 3.10
N ASN A 60 -0.10 5.39 4.24
CA ASN A 60 -0.82 5.21 5.50
C ASN A 60 -2.28 5.67 5.36
N THR A 61 -2.49 6.89 4.85
CA THR A 61 -3.83 7.45 4.67
C THR A 61 -4.65 6.60 3.70
N ALA A 62 -4.06 6.22 2.57
CA ALA A 62 -4.69 5.37 1.55
C ALA A 62 -5.07 3.99 2.09
N PHE A 63 -4.22 3.38 2.91
CA PHE A 63 -4.45 2.07 3.50
C PHE A 63 -5.58 2.09 4.55
N PHE A 64 -5.61 3.12 5.42
CA PHE A 64 -6.63 3.23 6.45
C PHE A 64 -8.02 3.54 5.91
N CYS A 65 -8.12 4.27 4.80
CA CYS A 65 -9.41 4.54 4.14
C CYS A 65 -9.83 3.45 3.14
N ASP A 66 -9.09 2.34 3.06
CA ASP A 66 -9.34 1.22 2.13
C ASP A 66 -9.37 1.69 0.66
N LEU A 67 -8.41 2.55 0.29
CA LEU A 67 -8.28 3.05 -1.07
C LEU A 67 -7.88 1.91 -2.02
N ALA A 68 -8.66 1.72 -3.08
CA ALA A 68 -8.32 0.79 -4.14
C ALA A 68 -7.03 1.24 -4.85
N ILE A 69 -6.15 0.29 -5.18
CA ILE A 69 -4.88 0.58 -5.88
C ILE A 69 -5.12 1.34 -7.19
N THR A 70 -6.22 1.04 -7.89
CA THR A 70 -6.63 1.75 -9.12
C THR A 70 -6.83 3.24 -8.89
N ARG A 71 -7.33 3.66 -7.73
CA ARG A 71 -7.51 5.08 -7.39
C ARG A 71 -6.18 5.81 -7.21
N ALA A 72 -5.14 5.15 -6.72
CA ALA A 72 -3.81 5.77 -6.65
C ALA A 72 -3.25 6.07 -8.05
N VAL A 73 -3.49 5.17 -9.01
CA VAL A 73 -3.14 5.37 -10.42
C VAL A 73 -3.94 6.53 -11.02
N GLU A 74 -5.24 6.63 -10.73
CA GLU A 74 -6.08 7.74 -11.20
C GLU A 74 -5.59 9.09 -10.67
N ILE A 75 -5.26 9.19 -9.38
CA ILE A 75 -4.69 10.41 -8.78
C ILE A 75 -3.39 10.81 -9.49
N HIS A 76 -2.51 9.82 -9.72
CA HIS A 76 -1.26 10.04 -10.44
C HIS A 76 -1.49 10.59 -11.85
N MET A 77 -2.34 9.94 -12.64
CA MET A 77 -2.68 10.37 -14.00
C MET A 77 -3.26 11.79 -14.02
N LYS A 78 -4.20 12.10 -13.10
CA LYS A 78 -4.80 13.43 -12.97
C LYS A 78 -3.75 14.53 -12.75
N LEU A 79 -2.77 14.27 -11.89
CA LEU A 79 -1.70 15.22 -11.58
C LEU A 79 -0.73 15.39 -12.76
N ILE A 80 -0.31 14.28 -13.39
CA ILE A 80 0.58 14.31 -14.56
C ILE A 80 -0.09 15.04 -15.73
N ASP A 81 -1.36 14.76 -16.02
CA ASP A 81 -2.11 15.45 -17.07
C ASP A 81 -2.26 16.95 -16.78
N GLY A 82 -2.52 17.30 -15.51
CA GLY A 82 -2.61 18.68 -15.07
C GLY A 82 -1.30 19.44 -15.28
N TRP A 83 -0.17 18.84 -14.90
CA TRP A 83 1.16 19.43 -15.09
C TRP A 83 1.58 19.50 -16.56
N SER A 84 1.26 18.48 -17.36
CA SER A 84 1.55 18.50 -18.80
C SER A 84 0.81 19.66 -19.49
N LYS A 85 -0.47 19.87 -19.16
CA LYS A 85 -1.25 21.01 -19.67
C LYS A 85 -0.65 22.34 -19.22
N GLN A 86 -0.26 22.45 -17.95
CA GLN A 86 0.34 23.69 -17.43
C GLN A 86 1.68 24.01 -18.12
N LEU A 87 2.57 23.03 -18.24
CA LEU A 87 3.86 23.18 -18.91
C LEU A 87 3.71 23.53 -20.39
N ALA A 88 2.72 22.95 -21.08
CA ALA A 88 2.42 23.27 -22.46
C ALA A 88 1.98 24.74 -22.63
N LEU A 89 1.22 25.29 -21.67
CA LEU A 89 0.84 26.70 -21.66
C LEU A 89 2.04 27.62 -21.39
N GLU A 90 3.00 27.18 -20.59
CA GLU A 90 4.25 27.89 -20.31
C GLU A 90 5.31 27.73 -21.42
N GLY A 91 5.05 26.89 -22.43
CA GLY A 91 5.98 26.61 -23.53
C GLY A 91 7.14 25.67 -23.15
N HIS A 92 7.01 24.94 -22.04
CA HIS A 92 8.02 23.99 -21.57
C HIS A 92 7.74 22.57 -22.07
N LYS A 93 8.81 21.77 -22.22
CA LYS A 93 8.69 20.35 -22.55
C LYS A 93 8.19 19.56 -21.34
N SER A 94 7.34 18.57 -21.57
CA SER A 94 6.77 17.72 -20.51
C SER A 94 7.26 16.27 -20.54
N ASP A 95 8.30 15.95 -21.32
CA ASP A 95 8.79 14.57 -21.50
C ASP A 95 9.28 13.95 -20.19
N PHE A 96 9.89 14.76 -19.32
CA PHE A 96 10.37 14.33 -17.99
C PHE A 96 9.24 13.85 -17.06
N LEU A 97 7.98 14.21 -17.34
CA LEU A 97 6.86 13.74 -16.53
C LEU A 97 6.72 12.21 -16.56
N GLN A 98 7.27 11.54 -17.59
CA GLN A 98 7.29 10.09 -17.69
C GLN A 98 8.15 9.44 -16.59
N ASP A 99 9.15 10.15 -16.05
CA ASP A 99 10.03 9.64 -15.00
C ASP A 99 9.27 9.45 -13.67
N TYR A 100 8.18 10.19 -13.46
CA TYR A 100 7.30 10.01 -12.30
C TYR A 100 6.59 8.65 -12.27
N ARG A 101 6.65 7.84 -13.33
CA ARG A 101 6.24 6.43 -13.28
C ARG A 101 6.98 5.65 -12.20
N LEU A 102 8.24 6.01 -11.91
CA LEU A 102 9.01 5.42 -10.80
C LEU A 102 8.37 5.73 -9.45
N ALA A 103 7.92 6.99 -9.24
CA ALA A 103 7.21 7.38 -8.03
C ALA A 103 5.87 6.61 -7.86
N LEU A 104 5.15 6.38 -8.96
CA LEU A 104 3.94 5.56 -8.93
C LEU A 104 4.24 4.11 -8.52
N LEU A 105 5.29 3.51 -9.09
CA LEU A 105 5.71 2.15 -8.75
C LEU A 105 6.09 2.04 -7.26
N ASP A 106 6.83 3.00 -6.72
CA ASP A 106 7.20 3.01 -5.31
C ASP A 106 5.98 3.11 -4.38
N VAL A 107 5.05 4.02 -4.68
CA VAL A 107 3.81 4.13 -3.91
C VAL A 107 2.99 2.83 -3.96
N MET A 108 2.85 2.24 -5.15
CA MET A 108 2.15 0.96 -5.31
C MET A 108 2.83 -0.17 -4.54
N ALA A 109 4.17 -0.24 -4.58
CA ALA A 109 4.93 -1.25 -3.85
C ALA A 109 4.72 -1.13 -2.32
N HIS A 110 4.77 0.09 -1.78
CA HIS A 110 4.52 0.35 -0.36
C HIS A 110 3.08 0.00 0.05
N LEU A 111 2.09 0.37 -0.77
CA LEU A 111 0.70 0.05 -0.50
C LEU A 111 0.42 -1.46 -0.56
N CYS A 112 0.98 -2.15 -1.56
CA CYS A 112 0.92 -3.61 -1.67
C CYS A 112 1.56 -4.29 -0.45
N GLU A 113 2.71 -3.80 0.01
CA GLU A 113 3.38 -4.33 1.20
C GLU A 113 2.55 -4.14 2.47
N MET A 114 1.88 -2.99 2.62
CA MET A 114 0.94 -2.78 3.72
C MET A 114 -0.24 -3.76 3.68
N TYR A 115 -0.86 -3.96 2.52
CA TYR A 115 -1.92 -4.94 2.36
C TYR A 115 -1.43 -6.36 2.66
N ARG A 116 -0.24 -6.73 2.18
CA ARG A 116 0.38 -8.05 2.44
C ARG A 116 0.59 -8.31 3.93
N ARG A 117 1.04 -7.30 4.68
CA ARG A 117 1.26 -7.39 6.15
C ARG A 117 -0.04 -7.37 6.96
N SER A 118 -1.12 -6.83 6.39
CA SER A 118 -2.42 -6.73 7.06
C SER A 118 -3.16 -8.06 7.16
N ILE A 119 -2.80 -9.02 6.31
CA ILE A 119 -3.36 -10.37 6.34
C ILE A 119 -2.66 -11.12 7.48
N PRO A 120 -3.40 -11.64 8.49
CA PRO A 120 -2.85 -12.56 9.47
C PRO A 120 -2.04 -13.62 8.76
N PRO A 121 -0.83 -13.99 9.23
CA PRO A 121 -0.22 -15.21 8.74
C PRO A 121 -1.25 -16.27 9.04
N GLU A 122 -1.94 -16.76 8.00
CA GLU A 122 -2.70 -17.97 8.12
C GLU A 122 -1.74 -18.98 8.74
N SER A 123 -2.26 -19.89 9.54
CA SER A 123 -1.55 -21.05 10.01
C SER A 123 -1.14 -21.93 8.81
N VAL A 124 -0.22 -21.46 7.96
CA VAL A 124 0.38 -22.16 6.83
C VAL A 124 1.23 -23.36 7.32
N GLY A 125 1.23 -23.63 8.63
CA GLY A 125 1.83 -24.82 9.24
C GLY A 125 0.91 -25.69 10.11
N ALA A 126 -0.40 -25.43 10.22
CA ALA A 126 -1.28 -26.28 11.06
C ALA A 126 -1.91 -27.46 10.29
N GLY A 127 -2.01 -27.38 8.95
CA GLY A 127 -2.57 -28.45 8.12
C GLY A 127 -1.59 -29.57 7.74
N ALA A 128 -0.28 -29.35 7.85
CA ALA A 128 0.74 -30.31 7.40
C ALA A 128 1.39 -31.14 8.52
N ARG A 129 1.10 -30.84 9.80
CA ARG A 129 1.65 -31.59 10.95
C ARG A 129 0.71 -32.67 11.52
N ALA A 130 -0.56 -32.71 11.09
CA ALA A 130 -1.52 -33.69 11.59
C ALA A 130 -1.37 -35.09 10.93
N SER A 131 -0.61 -35.25 9.83
CA SER A 131 -0.46 -36.53 9.14
C SER A 131 0.82 -37.31 9.47
N ALA A 132 1.71 -36.78 10.32
CA ALA A 132 2.97 -37.44 10.68
C ALA A 132 2.95 -38.12 12.07
N GLY A 133 1.82 -38.08 12.78
CA GLY A 133 1.71 -38.57 14.16
C GLY A 133 1.06 -39.95 14.36
N SER A 134 0.67 -40.66 13.30
CA SER A 134 -0.18 -41.86 13.44
C SER A 134 0.40 -43.14 12.83
N ALA A 135 1.73 -43.29 12.80
CA ALA A 135 2.38 -44.49 12.25
C ALA A 135 3.44 -45.16 13.15
N VAL A 136 3.52 -44.81 14.45
CA VAL A 136 4.41 -45.52 15.40
C VAL A 136 3.66 -45.84 16.69
N ALA A 137 2.72 -46.77 16.61
CA ALA A 137 2.15 -47.43 17.79
C ALA A 137 1.44 -48.73 17.37
N GLN A 138 2.18 -49.70 16.84
CA GLN A 138 1.72 -51.10 16.75
C GLN A 138 2.92 -52.02 16.42
N GLN A 139 3.64 -52.45 17.45
CA GLN A 139 4.28 -53.76 17.51
C GLN A 139 4.52 -54.07 18.99
N GLU A 140 3.48 -54.59 19.62
CA GLU A 140 3.38 -56.00 20.08
C GLU A 140 4.02 -56.18 21.45
N GLU A 141 3.14 -56.08 22.44
CA GLU A 141 3.35 -56.60 23.78
C GLU A 141 2.89 -58.07 23.82
N SER A 142 3.69 -58.89 24.50
CA SER A 142 3.31 -60.13 25.22
C SER A 142 3.24 -61.47 24.43
N PRO A 143 3.26 -62.63 25.10
CA PRO A 143 4.23 -63.11 26.10
C PRO A 143 4.61 -64.61 25.89
N SER A 144 5.68 -65.10 26.53
CA SER A 144 5.82 -66.42 27.23
C SER A 144 7.28 -66.70 27.58
#